data_AF-A0A009GNL8-F1
#
_entry.id   AF-A0A009GNL8-F1
#
_cell.length_a   1.000
_cell.length_b   1.000
_cell.length_c   1.000
_cell.angle_alpha   90.00
_cell.angle_beta   90.00
_cell.angle_gamma   90.00
#
_symmetry.space_group_name_H-M   'P 1'
#
loop_
_entity.id
_entity.type
_entity.pdbx_description
1 polymer ?
#
loop_
_entity_poly.entity_id
_entity_poly.type
_entity_poly.pdbx_seq_one_letter_code
_entity_poly.pdbx_strand_id
1 'polypeptide(L)'
;TVDTLPADLIGAITIPEDLNGDGILNADELGTDGTFNAQVALGPDAIDGTVVNVNGTNYTVTAADLANGFITAAIPVTGEGPVTIHAEAVDAQGNLDVADADITVTVDTLPADLIGAITIPEDLNGDGILNADELGTDGTFNAQVALGPDAIDGTVVNVNGTNYTVTAADLANGFITAAIPV
;
A
#
# COMPACT_ATOMS: atom_id res chain seq x y z
N THR A 1 39.01 15.59 29.49
CA THR A 1 37.97 16.45 28.90
C THR A 1 36.69 15.66 28.90
N VAL A 2 35.53 16.32 29.04
CA VAL A 2 34.22 15.65 28.87
C VAL A 2 33.88 15.77 27.39
N ASP A 3 33.48 14.68 26.77
CA ASP A 3 32.93 14.67 25.41
C ASP A 3 31.42 14.85 25.49
N THR A 4 30.87 15.70 24.63
CA THR A 4 29.44 16.04 24.61
C THR A 4 28.89 16.11 23.19
N LEU A 5 29.70 15.81 22.17
CA LEU A 5 29.26 15.81 20.78
C LEU A 5 29.03 14.36 20.35
N PRO A 6 27.85 14.02 19.79
CA PRO A 6 27.65 12.72 19.17
C PRO A 6 28.67 12.47 18.04
N ALA A 7 29.16 11.24 17.96
CA ALA A 7 29.79 10.73 16.74
C ALA A 7 28.75 10.60 15.62
N ASP A 8 29.19 10.74 14.36
CA ASP A 8 28.33 10.57 13.18
C ASP A 8 28.27 9.09 12.80
N LEU A 9 27.35 8.37 13.45
CA LEU A 9 27.21 6.92 13.40
C LEU A 9 26.17 6.47 12.37
N ILE A 10 25.09 7.22 12.20
CA ILE A 10 23.99 6.88 11.28
C ILE A 10 23.49 8.10 10.52
N GLY A 11 22.83 7.87 9.39
CA GLY A 11 22.24 8.92 8.56
C GLY A 11 20.84 8.56 8.09
N ALA A 12 20.50 9.00 6.87
CA ALA A 12 19.20 8.81 6.25
C ALA A 12 18.68 7.35 6.27
N ILE A 13 17.36 7.24 6.33
CA ILE A 13 16.62 5.99 6.22
C ILE A 13 16.03 5.88 4.81
N THR A 14 16.12 4.71 4.18
CA THR A 14 15.50 4.43 2.87
C THR A 14 14.71 3.12 2.88
N ILE A 15 13.63 3.06 2.11
CA ILE A 15 12.78 1.86 1.94
C ILE A 15 12.95 1.36 0.49
N PRO A 16 13.81 0.37 0.24
CA PRO A 16 14.10 -0.08 -1.14
C PRO A 16 12.92 -0.79 -1.81
N GLU A 17 11.95 -1.30 -1.04
CA GLU A 17 10.71 -1.89 -1.57
C GLU A 17 9.76 -0.85 -2.18
N ASP A 18 9.85 0.44 -1.80
CA ASP A 18 9.12 1.53 -2.47
C ASP A 18 9.79 1.84 -3.81
N LEU A 19 9.52 0.99 -4.81
CA LEU A 19 10.18 1.00 -6.11
C LEU A 19 9.86 2.25 -6.93
N ASN A 20 8.69 2.84 -6.66
CA ASN A 20 8.18 3.97 -7.44
C ASN A 20 8.40 5.31 -6.73
N GLY A 21 8.71 5.31 -5.43
CA GLY A 21 9.08 6.46 -4.62
C GLY A 21 7.91 7.34 -4.21
N ASP A 22 6.69 6.80 -4.16
CA ASP A 22 5.48 7.53 -3.76
C ASP A 22 5.19 7.46 -2.25
N GLY A 23 5.98 6.70 -1.49
CA GLY A 23 5.82 6.51 -0.06
C GLY A 23 4.66 5.57 0.29
N ILE A 24 4.16 4.78 -0.66
CA ILE A 24 3.16 3.73 -0.47
C ILE A 24 3.80 2.38 -0.82
N LEU A 25 3.60 1.37 0.02
CA LEU A 25 3.92 -0.02 -0.30
C LEU A 25 2.64 -0.74 -0.69
N ASN A 26 2.51 -1.02 -2.00
CA ASN A 26 1.42 -1.85 -2.50
C ASN A 26 1.71 -3.35 -2.32
N ALA A 27 0.75 -4.20 -2.69
CA ALA A 27 0.88 -5.66 -2.56
C ALA A 27 2.06 -6.24 -3.35
N ASP A 28 2.40 -5.67 -4.51
CA ASP A 28 3.51 -6.13 -5.34
C ASP A 28 4.87 -5.70 -4.75
N GLU A 29 4.94 -4.47 -4.23
CA GLU A 29 6.13 -3.88 -3.59
C GLU A 29 6.45 -4.55 -2.25
N LEU A 30 5.43 -4.81 -1.42
CA LEU A 30 5.60 -5.50 -0.14
C LEU A 30 5.96 -6.99 -0.32
N GLY A 31 5.46 -7.62 -1.39
CA GLY A 31 5.62 -9.05 -1.60
C GLY A 31 4.84 -9.89 -0.57
N THR A 32 5.36 -11.09 -0.25
CA THR A 32 4.61 -12.12 0.50
C THR A 32 5.21 -12.52 1.84
N ASP A 33 6.35 -11.95 2.23
CA ASP A 33 7.04 -12.36 3.47
C ASP A 33 6.53 -11.64 4.74
N GLY A 34 5.65 -10.64 4.57
CA GLY A 34 5.02 -9.91 5.66
C GLY A 34 5.91 -8.86 6.32
N THR A 35 7.01 -8.49 5.67
CA THR A 35 7.95 -7.47 6.15
C THR A 35 8.37 -6.53 5.02
N PHE A 36 8.86 -5.35 5.35
CA PHE A 36 9.64 -4.52 4.42
C PHE A 36 10.98 -4.16 5.04
N ASN A 37 11.95 -3.75 4.22
CA ASN A 37 13.27 -3.39 4.72
C ASN A 37 13.36 -1.88 4.97
N ALA A 38 13.85 -1.49 6.14
CA ALA A 38 14.35 -0.16 6.39
C ALA A 38 15.88 -0.22 6.37
N GLN A 39 16.49 0.47 5.42
CA GLN A 39 17.93 0.63 5.36
C GLN A 39 18.32 1.93 6.06
N VAL A 40 19.16 1.83 7.08
CA VAL A 40 19.69 3.01 7.80
C VAL A 40 21.14 3.20 7.37
N ALA A 41 21.43 4.33 6.73
CA ALA A 41 22.78 4.66 6.29
C ALA A 41 23.73 4.72 7.49
N LEU A 42 24.96 4.23 7.29
CA LEU A 42 26.02 4.31 8.29
C LEU A 42 26.86 5.56 8.05
N GLY A 43 27.04 6.33 9.13
CA GLY A 43 27.93 7.48 9.16
C GLY A 43 29.40 7.08 9.14
N PRO A 44 30.32 8.03 8.90
CA PRO A 44 31.75 7.78 8.80
C PRO A 44 32.40 7.28 10.10
N ASP A 45 31.77 7.52 11.26
CA ASP A 45 32.27 7.06 12.56
C ASP A 45 31.71 5.67 12.96
N ALA A 46 30.81 5.09 12.15
CA ALA A 46 30.31 3.75 12.37
C ALA A 46 31.42 2.69 12.27
N ILE A 47 31.39 1.71 13.17
CA ILE A 47 32.35 0.61 13.21
C ILE A 47 31.64 -0.72 13.46
N ASP A 48 32.35 -1.83 13.24
CA ASP A 48 31.86 -3.17 13.54
C ASP A 48 31.56 -3.27 15.04
N GLY A 49 30.36 -3.70 15.39
CA GLY A 49 29.85 -3.70 16.76
C GLY A 49 29.08 -2.45 17.19
N THR A 50 29.01 -1.38 16.39
CA THR A 50 28.07 -0.27 16.65
C THR A 50 26.65 -0.83 16.73
N VAL A 51 25.86 -0.36 17.71
CA VAL A 51 24.48 -0.80 17.87
C VAL A 51 23.54 0.31 17.41
N VAL A 52 22.70 0.00 16.42
CA VAL A 52 21.65 0.87 15.91
C VAL A 52 20.31 0.34 16.41
N ASN A 53 19.54 1.18 17.10
CA ASN A 53 18.16 0.88 17.45
C ASN A 53 17.25 1.36 16.31
N VAL A 54 16.45 0.46 15.75
CA VAL A 54 15.40 0.79 14.77
C VAL A 54 14.07 0.39 15.38
N ASN A 55 13.19 1.37 15.62
CA ASN A 55 11.87 1.17 16.24
C ASN A 55 11.89 0.30 17.51
N GLY A 56 12.89 0.46 18.37
CA GLY A 56 13.02 -0.29 19.62
C GLY A 56 13.78 -1.63 19.48
N THR A 57 14.16 -2.05 18.27
CA THR A 57 14.95 -3.27 18.04
C THR A 57 16.41 -2.93 17.76
N ASN A 58 17.33 -3.60 18.44
CA ASN A 58 18.77 -3.37 18.26
C ASN A 58 19.35 -4.23 17.13
N TYR A 59 20.10 -3.59 16.24
CA TYR A 59 20.87 -4.18 15.16
C TYR A 59 22.34 -3.87 15.39
N THR A 60 23.18 -4.90 15.45
CA THR A 60 24.64 -4.73 15.55
C THR A 60 25.23 -4.63 14.15
N VAL A 61 25.86 -3.51 13.86
CA VAL A 61 26.61 -3.26 12.63
C VAL A 61 27.68 -4.33 12.47
N THR A 62 27.71 -4.96 11.30
CA THR A 62 28.72 -5.94 10.91
C THR A 62 29.68 -5.37 9.87
N ALA A 63 30.77 -6.09 9.60
CA ALA A 63 31.67 -5.75 8.50
C ALA A 63 30.98 -5.73 7.11
N ALA A 64 29.91 -6.51 6.91
CA ALA A 64 29.15 -6.50 5.66
C ALA A 64 28.30 -5.23 5.53
N ASP A 65 27.68 -4.78 6.62
CA ASP A 65 26.90 -3.54 6.65
C ASP A 65 27.79 -2.33 6.36
N LEU A 66 29.00 -2.28 6.94
CA LEU A 66 29.99 -1.24 6.63
C LEU A 66 30.41 -1.23 5.16
N ALA A 67 30.56 -2.42 4.55
CA ALA A 67 30.89 -2.52 3.13
C ALA A 67 29.74 -2.05 2.23
N ASN A 68 28.49 -2.27 2.65
CA ASN A 68 27.29 -1.80 1.97
C ASN A 68 26.99 -0.31 2.24
N GLY A 69 27.46 0.22 3.38
CA GLY A 69 27.20 1.58 3.85
C GLY A 69 25.88 1.75 4.60
N PHE A 70 25.20 0.65 4.97
CA PHE A 70 23.93 0.68 5.69
C PHE A 70 23.69 -0.64 6.44
N ILE A 71 22.92 -0.59 7.53
CA ILE A 71 22.26 -1.78 8.10
C ILE A 71 20.89 -1.97 7.48
N THR A 72 20.39 -3.20 7.47
CA THR A 72 19.01 -3.51 7.05
C THR A 72 18.20 -4.01 8.24
N ALA A 73 17.11 -3.31 8.54
CA ALA A 73 16.12 -3.70 9.53
C ALA A 73 14.84 -4.20 8.85
N ALA A 74 14.46 -5.44 9.09
CA ALA A 74 13.18 -5.98 8.65
C ALA A 74 12.06 -5.48 9.57
N ILE A 75 11.13 -4.70 9.01
CA ILE A 75 9.99 -4.13 9.73
C ILE A 75 8.76 -4.99 9.46
N PRO A 76 8.13 -5.57 10.50
CA PRO A 76 6.92 -6.37 10.31
C PRO A 76 5.73 -5.48 9.94
N VAL A 77 4.98 -5.92 8.93
CA VAL A 77 3.71 -5.31 8.57
C VAL A 77 2.61 -5.92 9.43
N THR A 78 2.07 -5.12 10.35
CA THR A 78 0.98 -5.54 11.25
C THR A 78 -0.41 -5.20 10.73
N GLY A 79 -0.50 -4.48 9.61
CA GLY A 79 -1.73 -4.06 8.96
C GLY A 79 -1.51 -2.92 7.96
N GLU A 80 -2.60 -2.45 7.37
CA GLU A 80 -2.62 -1.28 6.47
C GLU A 80 -2.36 0.03 7.22
N GLY A 81 -1.96 1.06 6.47
CA GLY A 81 -1.80 2.42 6.95
C GLY A 81 -0.34 2.81 7.22
N PRO A 82 -0.12 3.98 7.86
CA PRO A 82 1.21 4.56 8.00
C PRO A 82 2.06 3.80 9.02
N VAL A 83 3.31 3.55 8.65
CA VAL A 83 4.36 3.01 9.50
C VAL A 83 5.50 4.02 9.55
N THR A 84 5.77 4.56 10.74
CA THR A 84 6.91 5.46 10.98
C THR A 84 8.13 4.68 11.43
N ILE A 85 9.28 4.96 10.84
CA ILE A 85 10.58 4.40 11.16
C ILE A 85 11.44 5.48 11.79
N HIS A 86 11.91 5.18 13.00
CA HIS A 86 12.88 5.95 13.74
C HIS A 86 14.14 5.09 13.95
N ALA A 87 15.31 5.72 13.83
CA ALA A 87 16.58 5.07 14.12
C ALA A 87 17.52 5.97 14.94
N GLU A 88 18.16 5.37 15.94
CA GLU A 88 19.14 6.02 16.81
C GLU A 88 20.32 5.10 17.13
N ALA A 89 21.48 5.66 17.42
CA ALA A 89 22.68 4.94 17.84
C ALA A 89 23.36 5.69 19.00
N VAL A 90 24.09 4.96 19.84
CA VAL A 90 24.80 5.55 20.98
C VAL A 90 26.29 5.25 20.86
N ASP A 91 27.12 6.28 20.97
CA ASP A 91 28.57 6.12 20.92
C ASP A 91 29.14 5.51 22.22
N ALA A 92 30.45 5.25 22.23
CA ALA A 92 31.14 4.66 23.37
C ALA A 92 31.16 5.56 24.64
N GLN A 93 30.87 6.85 24.50
CA GLN A 93 30.80 7.82 25.59
C GLN A 93 29.35 8.01 26.09
N GLY A 94 28.36 7.46 25.38
CA GLY A 94 26.95 7.56 25.72
C GLY A 94 26.22 8.72 25.03
N ASN A 95 26.82 9.36 24.02
CA ASN A 95 26.13 10.40 23.26
C ASN A 95 25.20 9.76 22.21
N LEU A 96 24.03 10.34 22.05
CA LEU A 96 23.00 9.87 21.13
C LEU A 96 23.17 10.50 19.75
N ASP A 97 23.25 9.66 18.73
CA ASP A 97 23.14 10.03 17.33
C ASP A 97 21.79 9.53 16.77
N VAL A 98 21.16 10.32 15.91
CA VAL A 98 19.80 10.07 15.39
C VAL A 98 19.84 10.23 13.89
N ALA A 99 19.12 9.37 13.16
CA ALA A 99 18.98 9.49 11.73
C ALA A 99 18.52 10.90 11.31
N ASP A 100 18.88 11.31 10.08
CA ASP A 100 18.60 12.65 9.53
C ASP A 100 17.13 13.07 9.66
N ALA A 101 16.22 12.09 9.53
CA ALA A 101 14.80 12.25 9.78
C ALA A 101 14.14 10.87 10.04
N ASP A 102 13.00 10.90 10.74
CA ASP A 102 12.05 9.79 10.71
C ASP A 102 11.43 9.69 9.30
N ILE A 103 11.18 8.46 8.84
CA ILE A 103 10.50 8.19 7.57
C ILE A 103 9.15 7.55 7.84
N THR A 104 8.11 7.99 7.13
CA THR A 104 6.80 7.34 7.13
C THR A 104 6.53 6.76 5.75
N VAL A 105 6.21 5.47 5.72
CA VAL A 105 5.67 4.78 4.54
C VAL A 105 4.24 4.33 4.84
N THR A 106 3.36 4.31 3.83
CA THR A 106 1.99 3.81 3.99
C THR A 106 1.89 2.43 3.39
N VAL A 107 1.48 1.43 4.18
CA VAL A 107 1.12 0.12 3.62
C VAL A 107 -0.29 0.21 3.06
N ASP A 108 -0.46 -0.14 1.79
CA ASP A 108 -1.76 -0.23 1.12
C ASP A 108 -1.79 -1.43 0.18
N THR A 109 -2.07 -2.61 0.73
CA THR A 109 -2.08 -3.87 -0.04
C THR A 109 -3.45 -4.31 -0.49
N LEU A 110 -4.49 -3.55 -0.15
CA LEU A 110 -5.87 -3.90 -0.47
C LEU A 110 -6.21 -3.51 -1.91
N PRO A 111 -6.87 -4.39 -2.68
CA PRO A 111 -7.45 -4.00 -3.96
C PRO A 111 -8.50 -2.91 -3.75
N ALA A 112 -8.56 -1.94 -4.66
CA ALA A 112 -9.62 -0.94 -4.68
C ALA A 112 -11.02 -1.57 -4.79
N ASP A 113 -11.97 -1.07 -4.02
CA ASP A 113 -13.37 -1.48 -4.04
C ASP A 113 -14.13 -0.69 -5.12
N LEU A 114 -14.03 -1.18 -6.36
CA LEU A 114 -14.56 -0.49 -7.55
C LEU A 114 -16.00 -0.87 -7.90
N ILE A 115 -16.42 -2.10 -7.63
CA ILE A 115 -17.74 -2.62 -8.03
C ILE A 115 -18.35 -3.50 -6.93
N GLY A 116 -19.67 -3.49 -6.87
CA GLY A 116 -20.46 -4.25 -5.91
C GLY A 116 -21.39 -5.27 -6.58
N ALA A 117 -22.54 -5.46 -5.95
CA ALA A 117 -23.55 -6.42 -6.39
C ALA A 117 -24.11 -6.09 -7.78
N ILE A 118 -24.60 -7.13 -8.47
CA ILE A 118 -25.31 -7.02 -9.73
C ILE A 118 -26.80 -7.22 -9.46
N THR A 119 -27.63 -6.34 -10.00
CA THR A 119 -29.09 -6.45 -9.98
C THR A 119 -29.65 -6.48 -11.40
N ILE A 120 -30.74 -7.22 -11.58
CA ILE A 120 -31.51 -7.24 -12.82
C ILE A 120 -32.88 -6.61 -12.51
N PRO A 121 -33.06 -5.30 -12.77
CA PRO A 121 -34.29 -4.61 -12.39
C PRO A 121 -35.53 -5.12 -13.11
N GLU A 122 -35.37 -5.80 -14.25
CA GLU A 122 -36.46 -6.47 -14.97
C GLU A 122 -37.00 -7.71 -14.24
N ASP A 123 -36.25 -8.34 -13.33
CA ASP A 123 -36.75 -9.43 -12.49
C ASP A 123 -37.62 -8.86 -11.35
N LEU A 124 -38.85 -8.52 -11.70
CA LEU A 124 -39.79 -7.81 -10.82
C LEU A 124 -40.20 -8.65 -9.61
N ASN A 125 -40.15 -9.97 -9.73
CA ASN A 125 -40.59 -10.89 -8.69
C ASN A 125 -39.42 -11.44 -7.84
N GLY A 126 -38.19 -11.31 -8.33
CA GLY A 126 -36.96 -11.64 -7.60
C GLY A 126 -36.67 -13.14 -7.51
N ASP A 127 -37.21 -13.96 -8.41
CA ASP A 127 -36.97 -15.41 -8.46
C ASP A 127 -35.75 -15.82 -9.29
N GLY A 128 -35.06 -14.84 -9.89
CA GLY A 128 -33.88 -15.05 -10.72
C GLY A 128 -34.19 -15.55 -12.13
N ILE A 129 -35.46 -15.52 -12.56
CA ILE A 129 -35.90 -15.97 -13.87
C ILE A 129 -36.65 -14.85 -14.57
N LEU A 130 -36.13 -14.37 -15.70
CA LEU A 130 -36.88 -13.44 -16.55
C LEU A 130 -37.91 -14.19 -17.39
N ASN A 131 -39.18 -13.90 -17.14
CA ASN A 131 -40.27 -14.33 -18.01
C ASN A 131 -40.50 -13.35 -19.18
N ALA A 132 -41.42 -13.68 -20.08
CA ALA A 132 -41.69 -12.86 -21.27
C ALA A 132 -42.26 -11.46 -20.96
N ASP A 133 -43.00 -11.33 -19.86
CA ASP A 133 -43.56 -10.04 -19.43
C ASP A 133 -42.47 -9.16 -18.80
N GLU A 134 -41.57 -9.75 -18.03
CA GLU A 134 -40.42 -9.09 -17.39
C GLU A 134 -39.37 -8.65 -18.41
N LEU A 135 -39.04 -9.52 -19.37
CA LEU A 135 -38.07 -9.22 -20.42
C LEU A 135 -38.57 -8.18 -21.42
N GLY A 136 -39.89 -8.08 -21.62
CA GLY A 136 -40.47 -7.20 -22.61
C GLY A 136 -40.20 -7.64 -24.05
N THR A 137 -40.02 -6.67 -24.96
CA THR A 137 -40.00 -6.94 -26.42
C THR A 137 -38.79 -6.36 -27.16
N ASP A 138 -37.85 -5.72 -26.46
CA ASP A 138 -36.69 -5.08 -27.08
C ASP A 138 -35.50 -6.04 -27.32
N GLY A 139 -35.60 -7.27 -26.81
CA GLY A 139 -34.59 -8.32 -27.01
C GLY A 139 -33.34 -8.15 -26.15
N THR A 140 -33.42 -7.35 -25.08
CA THR A 140 -32.35 -7.15 -24.11
C THR A 140 -32.88 -7.18 -22.69
N PHE A 141 -32.01 -7.34 -21.70
CA PHE A 141 -32.30 -7.03 -20.30
C PHE A 141 -31.17 -6.16 -19.73
N ASN A 142 -31.43 -5.44 -18.64
CA ASN A 142 -30.43 -4.62 -18.00
C ASN A 142 -29.75 -5.36 -16.86
N ALA A 143 -28.42 -5.33 -16.84
CA ALA A 143 -27.64 -5.64 -15.65
C ALA A 143 -27.12 -4.33 -15.06
N GLN A 144 -27.54 -4.03 -13.84
CA GLN A 144 -26.99 -2.93 -13.07
C GLN A 144 -25.85 -3.44 -12.22
N VAL A 145 -24.66 -2.90 -12.42
CA VAL A 145 -23.49 -3.21 -11.59
C VAL A 145 -23.29 -2.06 -10.62
N ALA A 146 -23.49 -2.32 -9.33
CA ALA A 146 -23.25 -1.32 -8.30
C ALA A 146 -21.79 -0.85 -8.33
N LEU A 147 -21.58 0.44 -8.09
CA LEU A 147 -20.25 1.02 -8.00
C LEU A 147 -19.81 1.03 -6.53
N GLY A 148 -18.58 0.59 -6.30
CA GLY A 148 -17.94 0.66 -5.00
C GLY A 148 -17.48 2.09 -4.67
N PRO A 149 -17.07 2.34 -3.42
CA PRO A 149 -16.66 3.67 -2.95
C PRO A 149 -15.42 4.22 -3.67
N ASP A 150 -14.57 3.34 -4.23
CA ASP A 150 -13.35 3.75 -4.92
C ASP A 150 -13.56 3.95 -6.43
N ALA A 151 -14.78 3.72 -6.93
CA ALA A 151 -15.13 4.02 -8.31
C ALA A 151 -15.07 5.52 -8.58
N ILE A 152 -14.46 5.89 -9.72
CA ILE A 152 -14.35 7.27 -10.18
C ILE A 152 -14.79 7.39 -11.64
N ASP A 153 -14.99 8.62 -12.10
CA ASP A 153 -15.30 8.90 -13.51
C ASP A 153 -14.14 8.39 -14.38
N GLY A 154 -14.46 7.60 -15.40
CA GLY A 154 -13.48 6.90 -16.21
C GLY A 154 -13.12 5.48 -15.75
N THR A 155 -13.55 5.01 -14.57
CA THR A 155 -13.42 3.59 -14.19
C THR A 155 -14.05 2.70 -15.29
N VAL A 156 -13.37 1.63 -15.68
CA VAL A 156 -13.88 0.71 -16.71
C VAL A 156 -14.41 -0.57 -16.04
N VAL A 157 -15.69 -0.84 -16.25
CA VAL A 157 -16.36 -2.07 -15.81
C VAL A 157 -16.57 -2.97 -17.03
N ASN A 158 -16.07 -4.21 -16.97
CA ASN A 158 -16.32 -5.21 -18.01
C ASN A 158 -17.56 -6.04 -17.65
N VAL A 159 -18.59 -5.99 -18.49
CA VAL A 159 -19.79 -6.83 -18.37
C VAL A 159 -19.84 -7.75 -19.59
N ASN A 160 -19.63 -9.05 -19.35
CA ASN A 160 -19.63 -10.10 -20.38
C ASN A 160 -18.76 -9.79 -21.61
N GLY A 161 -17.54 -9.29 -21.38
CA GLY A 161 -16.60 -8.96 -22.45
C GLY A 161 -16.80 -7.59 -23.07
N THR A 162 -17.83 -6.83 -22.68
CA THR A 162 -18.05 -5.45 -23.13
C THR A 162 -17.62 -4.48 -22.04
N ASN A 163 -16.80 -3.49 -22.40
CA ASN A 163 -16.35 -2.45 -21.48
C ASN A 163 -17.37 -1.31 -21.41
N TYR A 164 -17.72 -0.91 -20.20
CA TYR A 164 -18.53 0.25 -19.87
C TYR A 164 -17.68 1.22 -19.07
N THR A 165 -17.60 2.47 -19.53
CA THR A 165 -16.87 3.53 -18.81
C THR A 165 -17.83 4.23 -17.87
N VAL A 166 -17.54 4.18 -16.57
CA VAL A 166 -18.27 4.88 -15.52
C VAL A 166 -18.26 6.37 -15.83
N THR A 167 -19.44 6.98 -15.77
CA THR A 167 -19.65 8.42 -15.92
C THR A 167 -20.02 9.05 -14.58
N ALA A 168 -19.97 10.39 -14.52
CA ALA A 168 -20.51 11.14 -13.38
C ALA A 168 -21.99 10.84 -13.08
N ALA A 169 -22.80 10.48 -14.09
CA ALA A 169 -24.20 10.10 -13.88
C ALA A 169 -24.32 8.71 -13.22
N ASP A 170 -23.48 7.76 -13.62
CA ASP A 170 -23.44 6.43 -13.01
C ASP A 170 -23.02 6.51 -11.53
N LEU A 171 -22.03 7.34 -11.21
CA LEU A 171 -21.63 7.61 -9.83
C LEU A 171 -22.76 8.24 -9.00
N ALA A 172 -23.52 9.17 -9.57
CA ALA A 172 -24.67 9.76 -8.89
C ALA A 172 -25.81 8.75 -8.65
N ASN A 173 -25.96 7.77 -9.55
CA ASN A 173 -26.91 6.68 -9.42
C ASN A 173 -26.41 5.55 -8.51
N GLY A 174 -25.09 5.40 -8.37
CA GLY A 174 -24.43 4.32 -7.64
C GLY A 174 -24.26 3.03 -8.44
N PHE A 175 -24.51 3.03 -9.76
CA PHE A 175 -24.36 1.86 -10.62
C PHE A 175 -24.20 2.25 -12.09
N ILE A 176 -23.52 1.40 -12.87
CA ILE A 176 -23.64 1.42 -14.34
C ILE A 176 -24.81 0.54 -14.78
N THR A 177 -25.35 0.80 -15.96
CA THR A 177 -26.34 -0.08 -16.61
C THR A 177 -25.76 -0.68 -17.89
N ALA A 178 -25.75 -2.01 -17.98
CA ALA A 178 -25.36 -2.75 -19.17
C ALA A 178 -26.58 -3.44 -19.80
N ALA A 179 -26.89 -3.12 -21.05
CA ALA A 179 -27.93 -3.80 -21.81
C ALA A 179 -27.36 -5.10 -22.42
N ILE A 180 -27.88 -6.24 -22.01
CA ILE A 180 -27.42 -7.58 -22.42
C ILE A 180 -28.45 -8.19 -23.38
N PRO A 181 -28.06 -8.60 -24.60
CA PRO A 181 -28.95 -9.25 -25.54
C PRO A 181 -29.31 -10.68 -25.10
N VAL A 182 -30.52 -11.11 -25.48
CA VAL A 182 -31.11 -12.42 -25.15
C VAL A 182 -30.95 -13.42 -26.30
#